data_AF-A9E6W0-F1
#
_entry.id   AF-A9E6W0-F1
#
_cell.length_a   1.000
_cell.length_b   1.000
_cell.length_c   1.000
_cell.angle_alpha   90.00
_cell.angle_beta   90.00
_cell.angle_gamma   90.00
#
_symmetry.space_group_name_H-M   'P 1'
#
loop_
_entity.id
_entity.type
_entity.pdbx_description
1 polymer ?
#
loop_
_entity_poly.entity_id
_entity_poly.type
_entity_poly.pdbx_seq_one_letter_code
_entity_poly.pdbx_strand_id
1 'polypeptide(L)'
;MKYNLKTIKEDLEQVEERYAIGKIDGAIYEKYSKKYNAKIEEITAEINKTNFEKSNLDSYIGKSLKLACNLHNIWELENHSEKQKLQNLLFPSGILYSREKDRCRTTETNGVLKLINSLSVVLSQNKGKQKSKNIDLSRSLIGIENEKVYQ
;
A
#
# COMPACT_ATOMS: atom_id res chain seq x y z
N MET A 1 8.10 -15.66 -6.76
CA MET A 1 6.95 -16.55 -6.98
C MET A 1 6.81 -17.03 -8.43
N LYS A 2 6.67 -16.16 -9.44
CA LYS A 2 6.57 -16.59 -10.86
C LYS A 2 7.72 -17.48 -11.34
N TYR A 3 8.95 -17.22 -10.86
CA TYR A 3 10.14 -18.00 -11.21
C TYR A 3 10.06 -19.45 -10.69
N ASN A 4 9.60 -19.65 -9.45
CA ASN A 4 9.43 -20.98 -8.85
C ASN A 4 8.35 -21.82 -9.54
N LEU A 5 7.29 -21.18 -10.05
CA LEU A 5 6.23 -21.89 -10.76
C LEU A 5 6.72 -22.40 -12.12
N LYS A 6 7.56 -21.63 -12.82
CA LYS A 6 8.16 -22.03 -14.08
C LYS A 6 9.09 -23.24 -13.88
N THR A 7 9.98 -23.19 -12.89
CA THR A 7 10.91 -24.30 -12.61
C THR A 7 10.19 -25.58 -12.19
N ILE A 8 9.13 -25.49 -11.39
CA ILE A 8 8.35 -26.68 -10.96
C ILE A 8 7.60 -27.32 -12.14
N LYS A 9 7.16 -26.51 -13.13
CA LYS A 9 6.56 -27.04 -14.36
C LYS A 9 7.60 -27.72 -15.26
N GLU A 10 8.79 -27.16 -15.38
CA GLU A 10 9.91 -27.79 -16.09
C GLU A 10 10.32 -29.13 -15.43
N ASP A 11 10.29 -29.21 -14.10
CA ASP A 11 10.53 -30.45 -13.37
C ASP A 11 9.43 -31.51 -13.61
N LEU A 12 8.16 -31.08 -13.73
CA LEU A 12 7.04 -31.96 -14.07
C LEU A 12 7.21 -32.53 -15.49
N GLU A 13 7.54 -31.67 -16.45
CA GLU A 13 7.75 -32.03 -17.85
C GLU A 13 8.90 -33.04 -18.01
N GLN A 14 9.99 -32.88 -17.26
CA GLN A 14 11.08 -33.88 -17.23
C GLN A 14 10.65 -35.24 -16.66
N VAL A 15 9.75 -35.25 -15.67
CA VAL A 15 9.21 -36.49 -15.10
C VAL A 15 8.28 -37.19 -16.09
N GLU A 16 7.49 -36.43 -16.83
CA GLU A 16 6.64 -36.92 -17.93
C GLU A 16 7.48 -37.51 -19.07
N GLU A 17 8.54 -36.81 -19.52
CA GLU A 17 9.45 -37.30 -20.55
C GLU A 17 10.14 -38.62 -20.13
N ARG A 18 10.60 -38.72 -18.88
CA ARG A 18 11.24 -39.95 -18.38
C ARG A 18 10.28 -41.12 -18.30
N TYR A 19 9.00 -40.87 -18.00
CA TYR A 19 7.97 -41.90 -18.02
C TYR A 19 7.66 -42.35 -19.46
N ALA A 20 7.53 -41.41 -20.39
CA ALA A 20 7.30 -41.70 -21.81
C ALA A 20 8.40 -42.54 -22.45
N ILE A 21 9.66 -42.34 -22.05
CA ILE A 21 10.83 -43.12 -22.49
C ILE A 21 10.91 -44.48 -21.77
N GLY A 22 10.03 -44.76 -20.79
CA GLY A 22 10.02 -46.00 -20.02
C GLY A 22 11.15 -46.11 -19.00
N LYS A 23 11.80 -45.00 -18.63
CA LYS A 23 12.92 -44.97 -17.67
C LYS A 23 12.45 -45.02 -16.21
N ILE A 24 11.16 -44.81 -15.95
CA ILE A 24 10.59 -44.83 -14.61
C ILE A 24 9.28 -45.62 -14.60
N ASP A 25 9.00 -46.26 -13.48
CA ASP A 25 7.76 -47.01 -13.25
C ASP A 25 6.57 -46.07 -13.03
N GLY A 26 5.36 -46.55 -13.39
CA GLY A 26 4.11 -45.79 -13.28
C GLY A 26 3.80 -45.33 -11.85
N ALA A 27 4.14 -46.14 -10.84
CA ALA A 27 3.92 -45.77 -9.44
C ALA A 27 4.83 -44.62 -8.98
N ILE A 28 6.05 -44.54 -9.52
CA ILE A 28 7.00 -43.46 -9.25
C ILE A 28 6.50 -42.18 -9.93
N TYR A 29 6.11 -42.28 -11.21
CA TYR A 29 5.54 -41.16 -11.96
C TYR A 29 4.33 -40.55 -11.23
N GLU A 30 3.36 -41.37 -10.81
CA GLU A 30 2.14 -40.90 -10.16
C GLU A 30 2.43 -40.16 -8.84
N LYS A 31 3.38 -40.67 -8.04
CA LYS A 31 3.78 -40.05 -6.77
C LYS A 31 4.41 -38.66 -6.97
N TYR A 32 5.32 -38.52 -7.94
CA TYR A 32 6.00 -37.25 -8.19
C TYR A 32 5.09 -36.26 -8.93
N SER A 33 4.31 -36.71 -9.90
CA SER A 33 3.31 -35.89 -10.60
C SER A 33 2.29 -35.28 -9.62
N LYS A 34 1.73 -36.09 -8.70
CA LYS A 34 0.84 -35.58 -7.63
C LYS A 34 1.51 -34.53 -6.76
N LYS A 35 2.77 -34.75 -6.37
CA LYS A 35 3.54 -33.80 -5.54
C LYS A 35 3.80 -32.47 -6.25
N TYR A 36 4.17 -32.50 -7.53
CA TYR A 36 4.43 -31.30 -8.30
C TYR A 36 3.15 -30.54 -8.62
N ASN A 37 2.07 -31.24 -9.00
CA ASN A 37 0.77 -30.63 -9.23
C ASN A 37 0.22 -29.97 -7.96
N ALA A 38 0.31 -30.61 -6.79
CA ALA A 38 -0.09 -30.00 -5.53
C ALA A 38 0.68 -28.70 -5.22
N LYS A 39 1.99 -28.67 -5.49
CA LYS A 39 2.81 -27.45 -5.34
C LYS A 39 2.44 -26.37 -6.35
N ILE A 40 2.12 -26.74 -7.59
CA ILE A 40 1.66 -25.79 -8.61
C ILE A 40 0.34 -25.16 -8.17
N GLU A 41 -0.61 -25.97 -7.70
CA GLU A 41 -1.90 -25.50 -7.18
C GLU A 41 -1.72 -24.56 -5.98
N GLU A 42 -0.86 -24.91 -5.02
CA GLU A 42 -0.56 -24.06 -3.86
C GLU A 42 0.02 -22.70 -4.28
N ILE A 43 1.05 -22.70 -5.13
CA ILE A 43 1.71 -21.47 -5.58
C ILE A 43 0.77 -20.62 -6.45
N THR A 44 -0.05 -21.25 -7.31
CA THR A 44 -1.03 -20.50 -8.12
C THR A 44 -2.13 -19.88 -7.26
N ALA A 45 -2.63 -20.59 -6.25
CA ALA A 45 -3.59 -20.07 -5.28
C ALA A 45 -3.03 -18.86 -4.53
N GLU A 46 -1.77 -18.94 -4.07
CA GLU A 46 -1.11 -17.84 -3.36
C GLU A 46 -0.88 -16.61 -4.25
N ILE A 47 -0.48 -16.82 -5.51
CA ILE A 47 -0.36 -15.74 -6.51
C ILE A 47 -1.73 -15.09 -6.76
N ASN A 48 -2.78 -15.88 -6.93
CA ASN A 48 -4.12 -15.37 -7.18
C ASN A 48 -4.65 -14.57 -5.99
N LYS A 49 -4.44 -15.06 -4.77
CA LYS A 49 -4.78 -14.35 -3.54
C LYS A 49 -4.05 -13.01 -3.45
N THR A 50 -2.73 -13.01 -3.67
CA THR A 50 -1.91 -11.79 -3.64
C THR A 50 -2.36 -10.79 -4.71
N ASN A 51 -2.72 -11.25 -5.91
CA ASN A 51 -3.23 -10.38 -6.97
C ASN A 51 -4.60 -9.77 -6.61
N PHE A 52 -5.49 -10.54 -5.99
CA PHE A 52 -6.77 -10.04 -5.51
C PHE A 52 -6.60 -8.98 -4.42
N GLU A 53 -5.73 -9.26 -3.44
CA GLU A 53 -5.36 -8.30 -2.40
C GLU A 53 -4.77 -7.01 -2.99
N LYS A 54 -3.88 -7.13 -3.98
CA LYS A 54 -3.31 -5.99 -4.70
C LYS A 54 -4.39 -5.16 -5.42
N SER A 55 -5.28 -5.81 -6.18
CA SER A 55 -6.33 -5.11 -6.91
C SER A 55 -7.26 -4.34 -5.98
N ASN A 56 -7.56 -4.90 -4.81
CA ASN A 56 -8.34 -4.23 -3.77
C ASN A 56 -7.58 -3.02 -3.22
N LEU A 57 -6.29 -3.16 -2.92
CA LEU A 57 -5.45 -2.06 -2.44
C LEU A 57 -5.37 -0.91 -3.45
N ASP A 58 -5.16 -1.22 -4.74
CA ASP A 58 -5.14 -0.21 -5.80
C ASP A 58 -6.47 0.55 -5.88
N SER A 59 -7.60 -0.15 -5.70
CA SER A 59 -8.93 0.47 -5.62
C SER A 59 -9.07 1.39 -4.40
N TYR A 60 -8.60 0.96 -3.23
CA TYR A 60 -8.64 1.79 -2.01
C TYR A 60 -7.77 3.03 -2.14
N ILE A 61 -6.57 2.91 -2.73
CA ILE A 61 -5.70 4.04 -3.01
C ILE A 61 -6.40 5.03 -3.94
N GLY A 62 -6.98 4.56 -5.05
CA GLY A 62 -7.73 5.41 -5.98
C GLY A 62 -8.89 6.14 -5.32
N LYS A 63 -9.65 5.46 -4.46
CA LYS A 63 -10.75 6.07 -3.68
C LYS A 63 -10.23 7.12 -2.70
N SER A 64 -9.16 6.81 -1.96
CA SER A 64 -8.57 7.74 -0.99
C SER A 64 -8.05 9.01 -1.65
N LEU A 65 -7.43 8.88 -2.84
CA LEU A 65 -6.93 10.02 -3.61
C LEU A 65 -8.10 10.85 -4.15
N LYS A 66 -9.15 10.21 -4.69
CA LYS A 66 -10.34 10.91 -5.17
C LYS A 66 -11.01 11.70 -4.04
N LEU A 67 -11.07 11.14 -2.83
CA LEU A 67 -11.58 11.82 -1.65
C LEU A 67 -10.70 13.02 -1.28
N ALA A 68 -9.37 12.83 -1.22
CA ALA A 68 -8.44 13.91 -0.90
C ALA A 68 -8.48 15.07 -1.91
N CYS A 69 -8.62 14.78 -3.21
CA CYS A 69 -8.71 15.80 -4.26
C CYS A 69 -10.03 16.56 -4.26
N ASN A 70 -11.14 15.92 -3.86
CA ASN A 70 -12.48 16.52 -3.86
C ASN A 70 -12.94 16.94 -2.46
N LEU A 71 -12.01 17.07 -1.52
CA LEU A 71 -12.31 17.26 -0.11
C LEU A 71 -13.16 18.51 0.17
N HIS A 72 -12.86 19.60 -0.55
CA HIS A 72 -13.61 20.85 -0.45
C HIS A 72 -15.07 20.69 -0.88
N ASN A 73 -15.31 20.05 -2.03
CA ASN A 73 -16.66 19.82 -2.55
C ASN A 73 -17.46 18.89 -1.62
N ILE A 74 -16.82 17.85 -1.08
CA ILE A 74 -17.43 16.95 -0.09
C ILE A 74 -17.79 17.77 1.16
N TRP A 75 -16.87 18.60 1.66
CA TRP A 75 -17.15 19.44 2.82
C TRP A 75 -18.32 20.41 2.59
N GLU A 76 -18.45 21.02 1.41
CA GLU A 76 -19.55 21.96 1.17
C GLU A 76 -20.92 21.28 1.05
N LEU A 77 -20.98 20.14 0.36
CA LEU A 77 -22.22 19.45 0.02
C LEU A 77 -22.76 18.56 1.16
N GLU A 78 -21.90 18.14 2.08
CA GLU A 78 -22.25 17.16 3.12
C GLU A 78 -22.96 17.77 4.34
N ASN A 79 -23.74 16.92 5.01
CA ASN A 79 -24.43 17.28 6.25
C ASN A 79 -23.48 17.30 7.46
N HIS A 80 -23.95 17.79 8.61
CA HIS A 80 -23.13 17.90 9.82
C HIS A 80 -22.55 16.55 10.29
N SER A 81 -23.32 15.46 10.19
CA SER A 81 -22.85 14.13 10.60
C SER A 81 -21.73 13.61 9.70
N GLU A 82 -21.86 13.80 8.38
CA GLU A 82 -20.84 13.37 7.41
C GLU A 82 -19.58 14.25 7.49
N LYS A 83 -19.74 15.55 7.77
CA LYS A 83 -18.63 16.46 8.10
C LYS A 83 -17.85 15.99 9.32
N GLN A 84 -18.54 15.56 10.38
CA GLN A 84 -17.90 15.03 11.58
C GLN A 84 -17.14 13.72 11.28
N LYS A 85 -17.72 12.83 10.49
CA LYS A 85 -17.03 11.60 10.05
C LYS A 85 -15.80 11.93 9.21
N LEU A 86 -15.91 12.88 8.28
CA LEU A 86 -14.79 13.35 7.47
C LEU A 86 -13.69 13.96 8.34
N GLN A 87 -14.05 14.79 9.32
CA GLN A 87 -13.12 15.37 10.27
C GLN A 87 -12.36 14.28 11.06
N ASN A 88 -13.07 13.27 11.57
CA ASN A 88 -12.47 12.15 12.29
C ASN A 88 -11.57 11.30 11.38
N LEU A 89 -11.91 11.19 10.09
CA LEU A 89 -11.11 10.47 9.09
C LEU A 89 -9.78 11.20 8.81
N LEU A 90 -9.81 12.52 8.70
CA LEU A 90 -8.62 13.35 8.43
C LEU A 90 -7.76 13.56 9.68
N PHE A 91 -8.41 13.67 10.84
CA PHE A 91 -7.79 13.99 12.13
C PHE A 91 -8.26 12.97 13.19
N PRO A 92 -7.62 11.78 13.25
CA PRO A 92 -8.03 10.71 14.15
C PRO A 92 -8.01 11.09 15.63
N SER A 93 -7.03 11.92 16.01
CA SER A 93 -6.89 12.46 17.36
C SER A 93 -7.77 13.69 17.63
N GLY A 94 -8.62 14.07 16.66
CA GLY A 94 -9.54 15.20 16.76
C GLY A 94 -8.88 16.57 16.59
N ILE A 95 -9.69 17.62 16.83
CA ILE A 95 -9.27 19.02 16.79
C ILE A 95 -9.40 19.60 18.20
N LEU A 96 -8.30 20.09 18.75
CA LEU A 96 -8.25 20.79 20.03
C LEU A 96 -8.29 22.29 19.79
N TYR A 97 -9.09 23.02 20.56
CA TYR A 97 -9.12 24.48 20.52
C TYR A 97 -8.39 25.05 21.74
N SER A 98 -7.33 25.83 21.50
CA SER A 98 -6.62 26.55 22.55
C SER A 98 -7.19 27.95 22.67
N ARG A 99 -7.95 28.21 23.74
CA ARG A 99 -8.54 29.53 24.03
C ARG A 99 -7.49 30.61 24.24
N GLU A 100 -6.37 30.28 24.88
CA GLU A 100 -5.27 31.23 25.15
C GLU A 100 -4.62 31.76 23.88
N LYS A 101 -4.53 30.93 22.83
CA LYS A 101 -3.88 31.27 21.56
C LYS A 101 -4.87 31.55 20.43
N ASP A 102 -6.17 31.49 20.73
CA ASP A 102 -7.30 31.57 19.79
C ASP A 102 -7.07 30.78 18.49
N ARG A 103 -6.60 29.52 18.63
CA ARG A 103 -6.24 28.68 17.48
C ARG A 103 -6.65 27.23 17.68
N CYS A 104 -7.12 26.62 16.60
CA CYS A 104 -7.33 25.18 16.50
C CYS A 104 -6.00 24.46 16.24
N ARG A 105 -5.80 23.33 16.91
CA ARG A 105 -4.65 22.44 16.77
C ARG A 105 -5.13 21.02 16.52
N THR A 106 -4.57 20.38 15.51
CA THR A 106 -4.69 18.94 15.28
C THR A 106 -3.40 18.29 15.75
N THR A 107 -3.48 17.38 16.71
CA THR A 107 -2.31 16.65 17.22
C THR A 107 -1.82 15.61 16.21
N GLU A 108 -2.73 15.05 15.41
CA GLU A 108 -2.42 14.03 14.43
C GLU A 108 -3.20 14.22 13.14
N THR A 109 -2.51 14.01 12.02
CA THR A 109 -3.08 14.02 10.67
C THR A 109 -2.99 12.65 10.02
N ASN A 110 -3.99 12.31 9.21
CA ASN A 110 -4.03 11.06 8.44
C ASN A 110 -2.77 10.90 7.56
N GLY A 111 -2.26 9.66 7.46
CA GLY A 111 -1.07 9.33 6.66
C GLY A 111 -1.17 9.76 5.20
N VAL A 112 -2.36 9.74 4.59
CA VAL A 112 -2.58 10.23 3.21
C VAL A 112 -2.30 11.72 3.10
N LEU A 113 -2.76 12.53 4.06
CA LEU A 113 -2.48 13.97 4.08
C LEU A 113 -1.00 14.26 4.31
N LYS A 114 -0.34 13.50 5.20
CA LYS A 114 1.12 13.60 5.41
C LYS A 114 1.88 13.32 4.11
N LEU A 115 1.48 12.27 3.39
CA LEU A 115 2.09 11.91 2.12
C LEU A 115 1.88 13.01 1.06
N ILE A 116 0.65 13.49 0.89
CA ILE A 116 0.33 14.59 -0.05
C ILE A 116 1.17 15.83 0.27
N ASN A 117 1.27 16.22 1.54
CA ASN A 117 2.08 17.34 1.97
C ASN A 117 3.57 17.13 1.64
N SER A 118 4.11 15.95 1.94
CA SER A 118 5.50 15.62 1.63
C SER A 118 5.79 15.68 0.12
N LEU A 119 4.88 15.17 -0.71
CA LEU A 119 4.99 15.21 -2.16
C LEU A 119 4.91 16.65 -2.68
N SER A 120 4.00 17.47 -2.14
CA SER A 120 3.88 18.89 -2.49
C SER A 120 5.19 19.64 -2.23
N VAL A 121 5.81 19.42 -1.08
CA VAL A 121 7.09 20.01 -0.71
C VAL A 121 8.18 19.58 -1.70
N VAL A 122 8.32 18.29 -1.98
CA VAL A 122 9.33 17.78 -2.94
C VAL A 122 9.10 18.35 -4.35
N LEU A 123 7.86 18.41 -4.82
CA LEU A 123 7.53 18.94 -6.14
C LEU A 123 7.80 20.45 -6.24
N SER A 124 7.53 21.21 -5.18
CA SER A 124 7.86 22.63 -5.12
C SER A 124 9.37 22.89 -5.16
N GLN A 125 10.17 22.00 -4.57
CA GLN A 125 11.65 22.07 -4.59
C GLN A 125 12.24 21.64 -5.94
N ASN A 126 11.63 20.67 -6.62
CA ASN A 126 12.07 20.18 -7.93
C ASN A 126 11.76 21.13 -9.10
N LYS A 127 10.95 22.17 -8.91
CA LYS A 127 10.87 23.29 -9.88
C LYS A 127 12.19 24.04 -10.05
N GLY A 128 13.20 23.76 -9.20
CA GLY A 128 14.53 24.37 -9.27
C GLY A 128 15.70 23.47 -9.72
N LYS A 129 15.59 22.13 -9.72
CA LYS A 129 16.64 21.19 -10.21
C LYS A 129 16.18 19.73 -10.05
N GLN A 130 16.24 18.94 -11.14
CA GLN A 130 16.19 17.48 -11.07
C GLN A 130 17.31 16.94 -10.15
N LYS A 131 16.95 16.14 -9.15
CA LYS A 131 17.68 14.91 -8.74
C LYS A 131 16.87 14.11 -7.73
N SER A 132 16.40 12.95 -8.16
CA SER A 132 15.79 11.92 -7.30
C SER A 132 16.77 11.44 -6.22
N LYS A 133 16.39 11.60 -4.95
CA LYS A 133 16.95 10.83 -3.83
C LYS A 133 15.81 10.32 -2.97
N ASN A 134 15.95 9.08 -2.52
CA ASN A 134 14.98 8.33 -1.71
C ASN A 134 14.32 9.21 -0.64
N ILE A 135 12.99 9.20 -0.62
CA ILE A 135 12.16 9.97 0.30
C ILE A 135 12.25 9.27 1.66
N ASP A 136 13.04 9.85 2.58
CA ASP A 136 13.02 9.44 3.98
C ASP A 136 11.83 10.12 4.68
N LEU A 137 10.75 9.35 4.87
CA LEU A 137 9.50 9.81 5.48
C LEU A 137 9.61 10.17 6.98
N SER A 138 10.78 9.97 7.60
CA SER A 138 10.96 10.22 9.03
C SER A 138 11.16 11.70 9.38
N ARG A 139 11.43 12.59 8.40
CA ARG A 139 11.83 13.98 8.67
C ARG A 139 10.71 15.02 8.78
N SER A 140 9.45 14.65 8.56
CA SER A 140 8.32 15.60 8.59
C SER A 140 7.88 16.02 10.01
N LEU A 141 8.49 15.47 11.07
CA LEU A 141 8.17 15.84 12.45
C LEU A 141 8.89 17.13 12.93
N ILE A 142 9.82 17.68 12.15
CA ILE A 142 10.69 18.79 12.59
C ILE A 142 10.19 20.18 12.15
N GLY A 143 9.12 20.26 11.36
CA GLY A 143 8.56 21.52 10.85
C GLY A 143 7.56 22.24 11.77
N ILE A 144 7.33 21.75 13.00
CA ILE A 144 6.62 22.53 14.02
C ILE A 144 7.71 23.14 14.90
N GLU A 145 8.19 24.30 14.47
CA GLU A 145 9.33 25.00 15.06
C GLU A 145 9.17 25.18 16.57
N ASN A 146 10.24 24.79 17.26
CA ASN A 146 10.60 25.19 18.59
C ASN A 146 10.65 26.73 18.66
N GLU A 147 9.59 27.38 19.14
CA GLU A 147 9.72 28.73 19.69
C GLU A 147 9.94 28.64 21.20
N LYS A 148 11.16 29.07 21.54
CA LYS A 148 11.85 29.04 22.82
C LYS A 148 10.96 29.33 24.03
N VAL A 149 11.07 28.43 25.01
CA VAL A 149 10.82 28.72 26.42
C VAL A 149 11.82 29.80 26.86
N TYR A 150 11.33 30.98 27.22
CA TYR A 150 12.00 31.84 28.17
C TYR A 150 11.14 31.85 29.44
N GLN A 151 11.79 31.48 30.56
CA GLN A 151 11.26 31.72 31.90
C GLN A 151 11.24 33.21 32.21
#